data_AF-A0A418N2I3-F1
#
_entry.id   AF-A0A418N2I3-F1
#
_cell.length_a   1.000
_cell.length_b   1.000
_cell.length_c   1.000
_cell.angle_alpha   90.00
_cell.angle_beta   90.00
_cell.angle_gamma   90.00
#
_symmetry.space_group_name_H-M   'P 1'
#
loop_
_entity.id
_entity.type
_entity.pdbx_description
1 polymer ?
#
loop_
_entity_poly.entity_id
_entity_poly.type
_entity_poly.pdbx_seq_one_letter_code
_entity_poly.pdbx_strand_id
1 'polypeptide(L)' 'MIAYIKESFQELKSNVTWLERAKASNLMVIVAVFSILFALVTWGVDSLFSKLIRLYFEKLIG' A
#
# COMPACT_ATOMS: atom_id res chain seq x y z
N MET A 1 0.40 35.36 -5.93
CA MET A 1 0.82 33.95 -5.84
C MET A 1 0.85 33.43 -4.40
N ILE A 2 1.71 33.96 -3.51
CA ILE A 2 1.84 33.48 -2.12
C ILE A 2 0.52 33.60 -1.33
N ALA A 3 -0.24 34.69 -1.54
CA ALA A 3 -1.54 34.90 -0.92
C ALA A 3 -2.57 33.82 -1.33
N TYR A 4 -2.59 33.42 -2.60
CA TYR A 4 -3.50 32.40 -3.12
C TYR A 4 -3.22 31.01 -2.53
N ILE A 5 -1.94 30.62 -2.42
CA ILE A 5 -1.56 29.36 -1.75
C ILE A 5 -2.03 29.36 -0.29
N LYS A 6 -1.90 30.51 0.39
CA LYS A 6 -2.33 30.65 1.79
C LYS A 6 -3.86 30.57 1.92
N GLU A 7 -4.58 31.20 1.01
CA GLU A 7 -6.04 31.19 0.94
C GLU A 7 -6.58 29.79 0.62
N SER A 8 -6.03 29.10 -0.38
CA SER A 8 -6.37 27.71 -0.68
C SER A 8 -6.06 26.75 0.47
N PHE A 9 -4.96 26.92 1.20
CA PHE A 9 -4.69 26.12 2.40
C PHE A 9 -5.72 26.36 3.51
N GLN A 10 -6.20 27.60 3.64
CA GLN A 10 -7.17 27.98 4.64
C GLN A 10 -8.57 27.45 4.29
N GLU A 11 -8.95 27.46 3.01
CA GLU A 11 -10.17 26.84 2.48
C GLU A 11 -10.15 25.31 2.60
N LEU A 12 -9.03 24.67 2.27
CA LEU A 12 -8.87 23.22 2.40
C LEU A 12 -8.87 22.77 3.86
N LYS A 13 -8.40 23.60 4.78
CA LYS A 13 -8.45 23.27 6.21
C LYS A 13 -9.87 23.46 6.79
N SER A 14 -10.63 24.43 6.31
CA SER A 14 -11.97 24.73 6.83
C SER A 14 -13.09 23.90 6.21
N ASN A 15 -12.99 23.54 4.92
CA ASN A 15 -14.02 22.78 4.19
C ASN A 15 -13.76 21.27 4.15
N VAL A 16 -12.61 20.80 4.61
CA VAL A 16 -12.31 19.36 4.68
C VAL A 16 -12.36 18.90 6.13
N THR A 17 -13.13 17.84 6.37
CA THR A 17 -13.18 17.14 7.66
C THR A 17 -11.93 16.30 7.85
N TRP A 18 -10.89 16.92 8.42
CA TRP A 18 -9.67 16.22 8.80
C TRP A 18 -9.95 15.24 9.94
N LEU A 19 -9.48 14.01 9.78
CA LEU A 19 -9.55 13.04 10.85
C LEU A 19 -8.60 13.46 11.98
N GLU A 20 -9.07 13.29 13.21
CA GLU A 20 -8.24 13.49 14.40
C GLU A 20 -6.95 12.67 14.29
N ARG A 21 -5.80 13.28 14.58
CA ARG A 21 -4.48 12.66 14.37
C ARG A 21 -4.35 11.30 15.06
N ALA A 22 -4.98 11.13 16.23
CA ALA A 22 -5.02 9.86 16.94
C ALA A 22 -5.75 8.76 16.15
N LYS A 23 -6.90 9.07 15.55
CA LYS A 23 -7.66 8.13 14.71
C LYS A 23 -6.94 7.83 13.39
N ALA A 24 -6.32 8.84 12.80
CA ALA A 24 -5.53 8.68 11.57
C ALA A 24 -4.32 7.76 11.78
N SER A 25 -3.63 7.88 12.92
CA SER A 25 -2.50 7.00 13.25
C SER A 25 -2.93 5.54 13.43
N ASN A 26 -4.06 5.29 14.10
CA ASN A 26 -4.59 3.92 14.25
C ASN A 26 -4.89 3.27 12.88
N LEU A 27 -5.53 4.03 11.97
CA LEU A 27 -5.80 3.55 10.62
C LEU A 27 -4.51 3.30 9.83
N MET A 28 -3.51 4.17 9.98
CA MET A 28 -2.21 4.00 9.33
C MET A 28 -1.51 2.71 9.77
N VAL A 29 -1.56 2.36 11.05
CA VAL A 29 -0.98 1.12 11.57
C VAL A 29 -1.68 -0.10 10.98
N ILE A 30 -3.02 -0.08 10.91
CA ILE A 30 -3.80 -1.16 10.29
C ILE A 30 -3.36 -1.37 8.83
N VAL A 31 -3.29 -0.30 8.04
CA VAL A 31 -2.86 -0.37 6.64
C VAL A 31 -1.42 -0.89 6.53
N ALA A 32 -0.51 -0.44 7.39
CA ALA A 32 0.88 -0.90 7.39
C ALA A 32 1.00 -2.40 7.64
N VAL A 33 0.21 -2.95 8.59
CA VAL A 33 0.20 -4.40 8.86
C VAL A 33 -0.31 -5.18 7.66
N PHE A 34 -1.40 -4.74 7.03
CA PHE A 34 -1.91 -5.40 5.82
C PHE A 34 -0.92 -5.35 4.66
N SER A 35 -0.24 -4.22 4.45
CA SER A 35 0.80 -4.10 3.41
C SER A 35 1.94 -5.11 3.61
N ILE A 36 2.39 -5.33 4.85
CA ILE A 36 3.42 -6.32 5.17
C ILE A 36 2.89 -7.74 4.91
N LEU A 37 1.66 -8.05 5.35
CA LEU A 37 1.06 -9.35 5.11
C LEU A 37 0.92 -9.66 3.61
N PHE A 38 0.44 -8.70 2.82
CA PHE A 38 0.33 -8.87 1.37
C PHE A 38 1.69 -9.04 0.70
N ALA A 39 2.72 -8.30 1.14
CA ALA A 39 4.08 -8.47 0.62
C ALA A 39 4.63 -9.89 0.86
N LEU A 40 4.36 -10.48 2.04
CA LEU A 40 4.75 -11.86 2.34
C LEU A 40 3.98 -12.87 1.47
N VAL A 41 2.69 -12.63 1.25
CA VAL A 41 1.86 -13.49 0.38
C VAL A 41 2.35 -13.43 -1.06
N THR A 42 2.58 -12.25 -1.63
CA THR A 42 3.09 -12.11 -3.00
C THR A 42 4.44 -12.79 -3.15
N TRP A 43 5.35 -12.61 -2.18
CA TRP A 43 6.64 -13.31 -2.18
C TRP A 43 6.49 -14.84 -2.16
N GLY A 44 5.55 -15.36 -1.37
CA GLY A 44 5.24 -16.79 -1.31
C GLY A 44 4.71 -17.32 -2.63
N VAL A 45 3.77 -16.60 -3.26
CA VAL A 45 3.21 -16.93 -4.57
C VAL A 45 4.31 -16.93 -5.63
N ASP A 46 5.12 -15.87 -5.72
CA ASP A 46 6.22 -15.76 -6.69
C ASP A 46 7.20 -16.94 -6.58
N SER A 47 7.53 -17.33 -5.34
CA SER A 47 8.43 -18.45 -5.04
C SER A 47 7.85 -19.81 -5.44
N LEU A 48 6.55 -20.03 -5.18
CA LEU A 48 5.85 -21.27 -5.55
C LEU A 48 5.71 -21.40 -7.06
N PHE A 49 5.27 -20.34 -7.74
CA PHE A 49 5.13 -20.34 -9.20
C PHE A 49 6.48 -20.58 -9.89
N SER A 50 7.56 -19.95 -9.42
CA SER A 50 8.90 -20.16 -9.98
C SER A 50 9.34 -21.63 -9.90
N LYS A 51 9.04 -22.32 -8.79
CA LYS A 51 9.35 -23.75 -8.63
C LYS A 51 8.48 -24.62 -9.53
N LEU A 52 7.17 -24.35 -9.59
CA LEU A 52 6.24 -25.11 -10.42
C LEU A 52 6.58 -24.99 -11.91
N ILE A 53 6.89 -23.78 -12.38
CA ILE A 53 7.30 -23.54 -13.77
C ILE A 53 8.59 -24.29 -14.07
N ARG A 54 9.61 -24.22 -13.19
CA ARG A 54 10.85 -24.98 -13.37
C ARG A 54 10.61 -26.48 -13.50
N LEU A 55 9.80 -27.06 -12.61
CA LEU A 55 9.45 -28.48 -12.65
C LEU A 55 8.67 -28.84 -13.92
N TYR A 56 7.75 -27.97 -14.37
CA TYR A 56 7.01 -28.17 -15.60
C TYR A 56 7.94 -28.19 -16.82
N PHE A 57 8.83 -27.20 -16.95
CA PHE A 57 9.78 -27.13 -18.06
C PHE A 57 10.77 -28.30 -18.05
N GLU A 58 11.28 -28.69 -16.89
CA GLU A 58 12.22 -29.81 -16.74
C GLU A 58 11.58 -31.16 -17.09
N LYS A 59 10.29 -31.37 -16.80
CA LYS A 59 9.61 -32.64 -17.07
C LYS A 59 8.96 -32.78 -18.45
N LEU A 60 8.65 -31.67 -19.13
CA LEU A 60 7.90 -31.70 -20.39
C LEU A 60 8.73 -31.34 -21.62
N ILE A 61 9.84 -30.59 -21.46
CA ILE A 61 10.65 -30.10 -22.58
C ILE A 61 12.10 -30.60 -22.49
N GLY A 62 12.61 -30.85 -21.28
CA GLY A 62 13.89 -31.56 -21.05
C GLY A 62 13.72 -33.07 -21.02
#